data_AF-A0A945AMZ0-F1
#
_entry.id   AF-A0A945AMZ0-F1
#
_cell.length_a   1.000
_cell.length_b   1.000
_cell.length_c   1.000
_cell.angle_alpha   90.00
_cell.angle_beta   90.00
_cell.angle_gamma   90.00
#
_symmetry.space_group_name_H-M   'P 1'
#
loop_
_entity.id
_entity.type
_entity.pdbx_description
1 polymer ?
#
loop_
_entity_poly.entity_id
_entity_poly.type
_entity_poly.pdbx_seq_one_letter_code
_entity_poly.pdbx_strand_id
1 'polypeptide(L)'
;GRGEQGSYLQVEMQPFFPQGEGEEQGVEKPVIILRKIQRLQFAYFGSDNAAKNSDSSWQNDWLEKESLPKLVSIDIELVNGEVWPQLVVALKVDKAFGERGKPDPSFGIVNGTFVNID
;
A
#
# COMPACT_ATOMS: atom_id res chain seq x y z
N GLY A 1 17.38 -19.99 -24.45
CA GLY A 1 17.99 -20.73 -23.32
C GLY A 1 17.05 -20.65 -22.13
N ARG A 2 16.82 -21.78 -21.44
CA ARG A 2 15.80 -22.02 -20.40
C ARG A 2 16.15 -21.37 -19.03
N GLY A 3 16.40 -20.05 -18.99
CA GLY A 3 16.88 -19.35 -17.77
C GLY A 3 16.05 -18.16 -17.27
N GLU A 4 14.94 -17.82 -17.94
CA GLU A 4 14.18 -16.57 -17.69
C GLU A 4 12.70 -16.77 -17.33
N GLN A 5 12.28 -17.99 -16.97
CA GLN A 5 10.85 -18.26 -16.73
C GLN A 5 10.45 -17.96 -15.28
N GLY A 6 10.04 -16.72 -15.02
CA GLY A 6 9.38 -16.31 -13.78
C GLY A 6 8.67 -14.97 -13.96
N SER A 7 7.66 -14.72 -13.14
CA SER A 7 6.91 -13.45 -13.15
C SER A 7 7.73 -12.31 -12.54
N TYR A 8 7.26 -11.08 -12.72
CA TYR A 8 7.83 -9.90 -12.07
C TYR A 8 6.73 -9.11 -11.36
N LEU A 9 7.10 -8.41 -10.28
CA LEU A 9 6.23 -7.48 -9.58
C LEU A 9 6.55 -6.06 -10.05
N GLN A 10 5.56 -5.39 -10.59
CA GLN A 10 5.63 -4.01 -11.06
C GLN A 10 4.67 -3.15 -10.25
N VAL A 11 5.14 -1.97 -9.84
CA VAL A 11 4.37 -1.00 -9.08
C VAL A 11 4.27 0.30 -9.87
N GLU A 12 3.08 0.88 -9.87
CA GLU A 12 2.81 2.22 -10.38
C GLU A 12 2.24 3.04 -9.22
N MET A 13 2.76 4.25 -9.04
CA MET A 13 2.33 5.15 -7.98
C MET A 13 1.87 6.45 -8.62
N GLN A 14 0.65 6.87 -8.31
CA GLN A 14 0.14 8.17 -8.71
C GLN A 14 -0.11 8.98 -7.43
N PRO A 15 0.79 9.91 -7.07
CA PRO A 15 0.54 10.79 -5.95
C PRO A 15 -0.67 11.68 -6.25
N PHE A 16 -1.58 11.81 -5.27
CA PHE A 16 -2.66 12.78 -5.36
C PHE A 16 -2.16 14.15 -4.92
N PHE A 17 -1.99 15.07 -5.85
CA PHE A 17 -1.73 16.48 -5.55
C PHE A 17 -3.06 17.25 -5.59
N PRO A 18 -3.47 17.93 -4.49
CA PRO A 18 -4.64 18.80 -4.53
C PRO A 18 -4.38 19.90 -5.57
N GLN A 19 -5.25 19.98 -6.57
CA GLN A 19 -5.00 20.79 -7.77
C GLN A 19 -4.92 22.29 -7.45
N GLY A 20 -3.78 22.90 -7.80
CA GLY A 20 -3.77 24.28 -8.29
C GLY A 20 -4.15 24.26 -9.78
N GLU A 21 -4.89 25.27 -10.26
CA GLU A 21 -5.28 25.36 -11.66
C GLU A 21 -4.06 25.29 -12.59
N GLY A 22 -4.00 24.27 -13.45
CA GLY A 22 -3.11 24.23 -14.62
C GLY A 22 -1.91 23.27 -14.58
N GLU A 23 -1.71 22.48 -13.52
CA GLU A 23 -0.59 21.53 -13.47
C GLU A 23 -1.02 20.13 -13.95
N GLU A 24 -0.41 19.67 -15.06
CA GLU A 24 -0.51 18.29 -15.50
C GLU A 24 0.11 17.38 -14.45
N GLN A 25 -0.71 16.51 -13.86
CA GLN A 25 -0.23 15.49 -12.92
C GLN A 25 0.75 14.58 -13.66
N GLY A 26 2.03 14.62 -13.27
CA GLY A 26 3.04 13.72 -13.83
C GLY A 26 2.63 12.27 -13.57
N VAL A 27 2.44 11.50 -14.64
CA VAL A 27 2.27 10.05 -14.54
C VAL A 27 3.64 9.44 -14.27
N GLU A 28 3.85 8.87 -13.09
CA GLU A 28 5.09 8.14 -12.82
C GLU A 28 5.13 6.86 -13.64
N LYS A 29 6.30 6.54 -14.22
CA LYS A 29 6.46 5.32 -14.99
C LYS A 29 6.42 4.12 -14.05
N PRO A 30 5.74 3.02 -14.43
CA PRO A 30 5.76 1.80 -13.64
C PRO A 30 7.18 1.28 -13.41
N VAL A 31 7.48 0.85 -12.19
CA VAL A 31 8.81 0.34 -11.78
C VAL A 31 8.72 -1.13 -11.41
N ILE A 32 9.63 -1.95 -11.97
CA ILE A 32 9.77 -3.35 -11.60
C ILE A 32 10.59 -3.44 -10.31
N ILE A 33 10.00 -3.96 -9.24
CA ILE A 33 10.62 -4.05 -7.90
C ILE A 33 11.10 -5.46 -7.55
N LEU A 34 10.57 -6.49 -8.20
CA LEU A 34 11.00 -7.87 -8.01
C LEU A 34 10.88 -8.67 -9.30
N ARG A 35 11.84 -9.56 -9.57
CA ARG A 35 11.89 -10.41 -10.77
C ARG A 35 12.02 -11.86 -10.37
N LYS A 36 11.78 -12.76 -11.33
CA LYS A 36 11.99 -14.21 -11.18
C LYS A 36 11.13 -14.80 -10.05
N ILE A 37 9.90 -14.30 -9.93
CA ILE A 37 8.92 -14.80 -8.98
C ILE A 37 8.35 -16.11 -9.54
N GLN A 38 8.42 -17.16 -8.74
CA GLN A 38 7.72 -18.42 -8.99
C GLN A 38 6.35 -18.41 -8.33
N ARG A 39 6.25 -17.88 -7.11
CA ARG A 39 4.99 -17.75 -6.36
C ARG A 39 4.98 -16.43 -5.60
N LEU A 40 3.84 -15.76 -5.65
CA LEU A 40 3.52 -14.59 -4.83
C LEU A 40 2.10 -14.78 -4.33
N GLN A 41 1.92 -14.82 -3.01
CA GLN A 41 0.61 -14.96 -2.38
C GLN A 41 0.41 -13.85 -1.34
N PHE A 42 -0.82 -13.34 -1.30
CA PHE A 42 -1.27 -12.41 -0.29
C PHE A 42 -2.30 -13.06 0.60
N ALA A 43 -2.30 -12.70 1.87
CA ALA A 43 -3.41 -12.95 2.78
C ALA A 43 -3.71 -11.69 3.58
N TYR A 44 -4.95 -11.56 4.02
CA TYR A 44 -5.48 -10.35 4.64
C TYR A 44 -6.08 -10.71 5.99
N PHE A 45 -5.72 -9.97 7.03
CA PHE A 45 -6.26 -10.14 8.37
C PHE A 45 -7.20 -8.98 8.70
N GLY A 46 -8.43 -9.30 9.04
CA GLY A 46 -9.45 -8.30 9.35
C GLY A 46 -10.74 -8.94 9.82
N SER A 47 -11.71 -8.10 10.17
CA SER A 47 -13.09 -8.56 10.38
C SER A 47 -13.71 -8.97 9.03
N ASP A 48 -14.73 -9.81 9.06
CA ASP A 48 -15.63 -10.05 7.93
C ASP A 48 -17.04 -9.56 8.30
N ASN A 49 -17.37 -8.35 7.86
CA ASN A 49 -18.58 -7.59 8.11
C ASN A 49 -19.81 -8.29 7.50
N ALA A 50 -19.62 -9.36 6.70
CA ALA A 50 -20.71 -10.23 6.28
C ALA A 50 -21.44 -10.84 7.50
N ALA A 51 -20.79 -10.98 8.65
CA ALA A 51 -21.42 -11.34 9.91
C ALA A 51 -20.97 -10.38 11.02
N LYS A 52 -21.93 -9.67 11.64
CA LYS A 52 -21.72 -8.73 12.76
C LYS A 52 -20.93 -9.28 13.98
N ASN A 53 -20.61 -10.57 14.00
CA ASN A 53 -19.91 -11.29 15.06
C ASN A 53 -18.79 -12.22 14.53
N SER A 54 -18.21 -11.97 13.36
CA SER A 54 -17.06 -12.77 12.90
C SER A 54 -15.79 -12.32 13.62
N ASP A 55 -15.08 -13.29 14.21
CA ASP A 55 -13.75 -13.04 14.76
C ASP A 55 -12.77 -12.72 13.64
N SER A 56 -11.81 -11.81 13.90
CA SER A 56 -10.79 -11.48 12.90
C SER A 56 -9.97 -12.72 12.54
N SER A 57 -9.85 -13.00 11.24
CA SER A 57 -9.14 -14.17 10.73
C SER A 57 -8.40 -13.85 9.43
N TRP A 58 -7.45 -14.71 9.08
CA TRP A 58 -6.72 -14.62 7.81
C TRP A 58 -7.56 -15.15 6.66
N GLN A 59 -7.59 -14.39 5.57
CA GLN A 59 -8.31 -14.73 4.35
C GLN A 59 -7.41 -14.52 3.13
N ASN A 60 -7.52 -15.40 2.13
CA ASN A 60 -6.72 -15.27 0.90
C ASN A 60 -7.30 -14.24 -0.09
N ASP A 61 -8.57 -13.88 0.10
CA ASP A 61 -9.29 -12.90 -0.70
C ASP A 61 -9.62 -11.68 0.15
N TRP A 62 -9.48 -10.49 -0.43
CA TRP A 62 -9.96 -9.27 0.19
C TRP A 62 -11.41 -9.04 -0.21
N LEU A 63 -12.32 -9.51 0.65
CA LEU A 63 -13.76 -9.44 0.43
C LEU A 63 -14.36 -8.07 0.83
N GLU A 64 -13.84 -7.44 1.88
CA GLU A 64 -14.30 -6.13 2.38
C GLU A 64 -13.64 -4.91 1.71
N LYS A 65 -14.11 -4.49 0.53
CA LYS A 65 -13.48 -3.35 -0.17
C LYS A 65 -13.70 -1.97 0.47
N GLU A 66 -14.56 -1.88 1.48
CA GLU A 66 -14.90 -0.62 2.18
C GLU A 66 -13.92 -0.28 3.31
N SER A 67 -13.15 -1.27 3.79
CA SER A 67 -12.19 -1.10 4.88
C SER A 67 -10.84 -1.71 4.52
N LEU A 68 -9.75 -1.11 5.01
CA LEU A 68 -8.41 -1.70 4.86
C LEU A 68 -8.24 -2.86 5.85
N PRO A 69 -7.58 -3.96 5.47
CA PRO A 69 -7.22 -5.02 6.40
C PRO A 69 -6.24 -4.46 7.42
N LYS A 70 -6.27 -5.03 8.62
CA LYS A 70 -5.36 -4.64 9.70
C LYS A 70 -3.94 -5.07 9.39
N LEU A 71 -3.79 -6.28 8.82
CA LEU A 71 -2.51 -6.84 8.40
C LEU A 71 -2.61 -7.41 6.98
N VAL A 72 -1.49 -7.37 6.27
CA VAL A 72 -1.27 -8.08 5.02
C VAL A 72 -0.08 -9.02 5.20
N SER A 73 -0.26 -10.29 4.84
CA SER A 73 0.82 -11.26 4.71
C SER A 73 1.25 -11.34 3.26
N ILE A 74 2.55 -11.47 3.01
CA ILE A 74 3.15 -11.64 1.69
C ILE A 74 4.12 -12.81 1.75
N ASP A 75 3.85 -13.83 0.94
CA ASP A 75 4.66 -15.02 0.81
C ASP A 75 5.26 -15.09 -0.60
N ILE A 76 6.60 -15.23 -0.69
CA ILE A 76 7.36 -15.14 -1.94
C ILE A 76 8.26 -16.36 -2.10
N GLU A 77 8.17 -16.99 -3.28
CA GLU A 77 9.08 -18.03 -3.76
C GLU A 77 9.68 -17.58 -5.09
N LEU A 78 11.01 -17.64 -5.20
CA LEU A 78 11.73 -17.33 -6.43
C LEU A 78 12.02 -18.60 -7.24
N VAL A 79 12.20 -18.45 -8.55
CA VAL A 79 12.42 -19.58 -9.49
C VAL A 79 13.68 -20.43 -9.18
N ASN A 80 14.61 -19.89 -8.38
CA ASN A 80 15.80 -20.62 -7.93
C ASN A 80 15.52 -21.50 -6.69
N GLY A 81 14.27 -21.57 -6.22
CA GLY A 81 13.87 -22.28 -5.00
C GLY A 81 14.10 -21.49 -3.71
N GLU A 82 14.53 -20.24 -3.79
CA GLU A 82 14.67 -19.38 -2.63
C GLU A 82 13.28 -18.98 -2.11
N VAL A 83 13.05 -19.24 -0.81
CA VAL A 83 11.83 -18.87 -0.11
C VAL A 83 12.17 -17.75 0.86
N TRP A 84 11.49 -16.62 0.74
CA TRP A 84 11.65 -15.50 1.65
C TRP A 84 10.94 -15.77 2.97
N PRO A 85 11.36 -15.14 4.09
CA PRO A 85 10.56 -15.15 5.30
C PRO A 85 9.19 -14.51 5.02
N GLN A 86 8.15 -15.04 5.66
CA GLN A 86 6.81 -14.46 5.59
C GLN A 86 6.86 -13.00 6.06
N LEU A 87 6.40 -12.09 5.19
CA LEU A 87 6.34 -10.67 5.51
C LEU A 87 4.93 -10.34 6.00
N VAL A 88 4.80 -9.84 7.24
CA VAL A 88 3.52 -9.39 7.80
C VAL A 88 3.60 -7.89 8.06
N VAL A 89 2.72 -7.13 7.41
CA VAL A 89 2.73 -5.66 7.42
C VAL A 89 1.41 -5.13 7.94
N ALA A 90 1.46 -4.21 8.91
CA ALA A 90 0.30 -3.45 9.36
C ALA A 90 0.06 -2.25 8.44
N LEU A 91 -1.19 -2.08 7.98
CA LEU A 91 -1.56 -0.92 7.17
C LEU A 91 -1.86 0.27 8.09
N LYS A 92 -1.12 1.37 7.92
CA LYS A 92 -1.39 2.63 8.63
C LYS A 92 -2.47 3.41 7.90
N VAL A 93 -3.52 3.78 8.62
CA VAL A 93 -4.47 4.80 8.18
C VAL A 93 -4.07 6.10 8.86
N ASP A 94 -3.33 6.96 8.17
CA ASP A 94 -3.30 8.35 8.62
C ASP A 94 -4.69 8.92 8.35
N LYS A 95 -5.46 9.12 9.43
CA LYS A 95 -6.81 9.70 9.44
C LYS A 95 -6.90 11.06 8.73
N ALA A 96 -5.79 11.65 8.29
CA ALA A 96 -5.70 12.92 7.59
C ALA A 96 -6.47 12.94 6.26
N PHE A 97 -6.73 11.79 5.62
CA PHE A 97 -7.44 11.74 4.33
C PHE A 97 -8.98 11.67 4.43
N GLY A 98 -9.55 11.67 5.65
CA GLY A 98 -10.99 11.46 5.85
C GLY A 98 -11.76 12.65 6.41
N GLU A 99 -11.12 13.60 7.08
CA GLU A 99 -11.84 14.75 7.61
C GLU A 99 -11.80 15.91 6.62
N ARG A 100 -12.99 16.30 6.15
CA ARG A 100 -13.26 17.63 5.62
C ARG A 100 -13.10 18.65 6.78
N GLY A 101 -11.91 18.71 7.36
CA GLY A 101 -11.53 19.49 8.52
C GLY A 101 -10.82 20.75 8.05
N LYS A 102 -11.25 21.89 8.57
CA LYS A 102 -10.62 23.21 8.38
C LYS A 102 -9.08 23.10 8.38
N PRO A 103 -8.37 23.79 7.48
CA PRO A 103 -6.93 23.91 7.60
C PRO A 103 -6.60 24.48 8.99
N ASP A 104 -5.78 23.75 9.74
CA ASP A 104 -5.26 24.20 11.02
C ASP A 104 -4.26 25.34 10.75
N PRO A 105 -4.54 26.58 11.21
CA PRO A 105 -3.67 27.73 10.94
C PRO A 105 -2.34 27.67 11.69
N SER A 106 -2.12 26.68 12.55
CA SER A 106 -0.85 26.50 13.27
C SER A 106 0.28 25.92 12.41
N PHE A 107 0.00 25.52 11.15
CA PHE A 107 1.01 25.07 10.20
C PHE A 107 1.04 25.95 8.95
N GLY A 108 2.00 26.89 8.91
CA GLY A 108 2.30 27.70 7.73
C GLY A 108 3.69 27.37 7.17
N ILE A 109 3.77 27.06 5.86
CA ILE A 109 5.04 26.98 5.14
C ILE A 109 5.41 28.40 4.72
N VAL A 110 6.50 28.94 5.28
CA VAL A 110 7.15 30.16 4.74
C VAL A 110 8.53 29.75 4.20
N ASN A 111 8.65 29.70 2.88
CA ASN A 111 9.90 29.58 2.11
C ASN A 111 10.96 28.56 2.62
N GLY A 112 10.58 27.28 2.74
CA GLY A 112 11.54 26.19 2.49
C GLY A 112 12.47 25.78 3.62
N THR A 113 12.08 25.87 4.89
CA THR A 113 12.72 25.10 5.99
C THR A 113 11.71 24.82 7.10
N PHE A 114 11.69 23.58 7.62
CA PHE A 114 10.83 23.21 8.74
C PHE A 114 11.38 23.81 10.03
N VAL A 115 10.58 24.67 10.67
CA VAL A 115 10.84 25.12 12.04
C VAL A 115 9.57 24.95 12.87
N ASN A 116 9.76 24.42 14.07
CA ASN A 116 8.72 24.32 15.10
C ASN A 116 8.63 25.69 15.80
N ILE A 117 7.43 26.24 15.98
CA ILE A 117 7.21 27.50 16.68
C ILE A 117 6.39 27.15 17.94
N ASP A 118 6.98 27.38 19.11
CA ASP A 118 6.30 27.27 20.41
C ASP A 118 5.21 28.33 20.60
#